data_AF-A0A5E7B6Z5-F1
#
_entry.id   AF-A0A5E7B6Z5-F1
#
_cell.length_a   1.000
_cell.length_b   1.000
_cell.length_c   1.000
_cell.angle_alpha   90.00
_cell.angle_beta   90.00
_cell.angle_gamma   90.00
#
_symmetry.space_group_name_H-M   'P 1'
#
loop_
_entity.id
_entity.type
_entity.pdbx_description
1 polymer ?
#
loop_
_entity_poly.entity_id
_entity_poly.type
_entity_poly.pdbx_seq_one_letter_code
_entity_poly.pdbx_strand_id
1 'polypeptide(L)'
;MSHKNIWYLPGPFHQYQEDVKALAKERGLRIVDANVTEDREGEAVDVPEVTLRQVDSAPVLVIGGQGGVDGAALQELIDKLNVERDGIVLLIEAAEGLAPLEHPGAGELPIRLFDALTSIHEGIASLKSKRDELLGEVESLREDVARLTPASQNNGSSLDELTVVQIKEQLDAKGVGYKVNDSKPELLALLKANQ
;
A
#
# COMPACT_ATOMS: atom_id res chain seq x y z
N MET A 1 7.71 -9.51 62.33
CA MET A 1 6.94 -10.45 61.49
C MET A 1 7.19 -10.04 60.05
N SER A 2 8.01 -10.78 59.29
CA SER A 2 8.20 -10.47 57.87
C SER A 2 6.84 -10.56 57.17
N HIS A 3 6.39 -9.45 56.59
CA HIS A 3 5.16 -9.40 55.79
C HIS A 3 5.43 -10.17 54.49
N LYS A 4 5.25 -11.49 54.54
CA LYS A 4 5.34 -12.37 53.38
C LYS A 4 4.17 -12.08 52.45
N ASN A 5 4.39 -11.25 51.44
CA ASN A 5 3.37 -10.83 50.49
C ASN A 5 3.81 -11.00 49.03
N ILE A 6 4.91 -11.71 48.77
CA ILE A 6 5.39 -11.94 47.41
C ILE A 6 4.76 -13.21 46.87
N TRP A 7 4.15 -13.10 45.69
CA TRP A 7 3.64 -14.24 44.94
C TRP A 7 4.56 -14.50 43.75
N TYR A 8 5.35 -15.56 43.83
CA TYR A 8 6.22 -15.99 42.75
C TYR A 8 5.39 -16.78 41.72
N LEU A 9 5.08 -16.12 40.61
CA LEU A 9 4.31 -16.72 39.52
C LEU A 9 5.19 -16.79 38.27
N PRO A 10 5.31 -17.95 37.58
CA PRO A 10 6.06 -18.02 36.32
C PRO A 10 5.43 -17.13 35.25
N GLY A 11 6.21 -16.24 34.64
CA GLY A 11 5.81 -15.51 33.43
C GLY A 11 5.81 -16.40 32.18
N PRO A 12 5.15 -16.00 31.07
CA PRO A 12 4.34 -14.79 30.87
C PRO A 12 2.93 -14.85 31.49
N PHE A 13 2.54 -13.78 32.21
CA PHE A 13 1.27 -13.72 32.96
C PHE A 13 -0.02 -13.73 32.11
N HIS A 14 0.07 -13.53 30.80
CA HIS A 14 -1.09 -13.64 29.90
C HIS A 14 -1.45 -15.10 29.56
N GLN A 15 -0.62 -16.07 29.97
CA GLN A 15 -0.88 -17.49 29.75
C GLN A 15 -1.87 -18.07 30.75
N TYR A 16 -2.22 -17.35 31.82
CA TYR A 16 -3.19 -17.81 32.80
C TYR A 16 -4.63 -17.52 32.36
N GLN A 17 -5.56 -18.37 32.80
CA GLN A 17 -6.98 -18.20 32.56
C GLN A 17 -7.54 -17.05 33.40
N GLU A 18 -7.08 -16.95 34.64
CA GLU A 18 -7.47 -15.94 35.60
C GLU A 18 -6.72 -14.63 35.41
N ASP A 19 -7.31 -13.52 35.87
CA ASP A 19 -6.60 -12.24 35.98
C ASP A 19 -5.70 -12.27 37.21
N VAL A 20 -4.48 -12.76 37.00
CA VAL A 20 -3.47 -12.89 38.06
C VAL A 20 -3.14 -11.56 38.73
N LYS A 21 -3.25 -10.43 38.00
CA LYS A 21 -3.02 -9.09 38.56
C LYS A 21 -4.17 -8.66 39.46
N ALA A 22 -5.42 -8.95 39.09
CA ALA A 22 -6.58 -8.69 39.94
C ALA A 22 -6.53 -9.54 41.21
N LEU A 23 -6.21 -10.83 41.10
CA LEU A 23 -6.07 -11.75 42.25
C LEU A 23 -4.98 -11.30 43.22
N ALA A 24 -3.82 -10.88 42.70
CA ALA A 24 -2.76 -10.35 43.53
C ALA A 24 -3.20 -9.07 44.26
N LYS A 25 -3.90 -8.16 43.57
CA LYS A 25 -4.39 -6.92 44.16
C LYS A 25 -5.44 -7.15 45.25
N GLU A 26 -6.36 -8.08 45.04
CA GLU A 26 -7.39 -8.46 46.02
C GLU A 26 -6.76 -9.00 47.32
N ARG A 27 -5.71 -9.80 47.18
CA ARG A 27 -5.00 -10.44 48.30
C ARG A 27 -3.84 -9.62 48.86
N GLY A 28 -3.58 -8.43 48.32
CA GLY A 28 -2.46 -7.56 48.73
C GLY A 28 -1.07 -8.15 48.42
N LEU A 29 -0.99 -9.01 47.41
CA LEU A 29 0.21 -9.71 46.97
C LEU A 29 0.97 -8.91 45.90
N ARG A 30 2.30 -9.04 45.87
CA ARG A 30 3.17 -8.53 44.81
C ARG A 30 3.63 -9.69 43.94
N ILE A 31 3.30 -9.66 42.66
CA ILE A 31 3.71 -10.68 41.70
C ILE A 31 5.18 -10.46 41.33
N VAL A 32 5.98 -11.51 41.46
CA VAL A 32 7.38 -11.57 41.00
C VAL A 32 7.50 -12.76 40.05
N ASP A 33 8.27 -12.60 38.96
CA ASP A 33 8.49 -13.70 38.02
C ASP A 33 9.38 -14.78 38.64
N ALA A 34 8.83 -15.97 38.78
CA ALA A 34 9.53 -17.12 39.34
C ALA A 34 10.68 -17.62 38.45
N ASN A 35 10.68 -17.32 37.14
CA ASN A 35 11.71 -17.79 36.21
C ASN A 35 13.02 -17.00 36.29
N VAL A 36 12.96 -15.77 36.83
CA VAL A 36 14.10 -14.83 36.85
C VAL A 36 14.70 -14.68 38.26
N THR A 37 14.05 -15.26 39.28
CA THR A 37 14.47 -15.10 40.67
C THR A 37 15.04 -16.42 41.21
N GLU A 38 16.30 -16.37 41.68
CA GLU A 38 17.01 -17.54 42.24
C GLU A 38 16.48 -17.91 43.65
N ASP A 39 16.02 -16.92 44.42
CA ASP A 39 15.57 -17.08 45.81
C ASP A 39 14.10 -16.67 46.01
N ARG A 40 13.42 -17.38 46.92
CA ARG A 40 12.00 -17.17 47.26
C ARG A 40 11.80 -16.44 48.59
N GLU A 41 12.62 -15.44 48.84
CA GLU A 41 12.51 -14.65 50.07
C GLU A 41 11.19 -13.86 50.11
N GLY A 42 10.46 -13.93 51.22
CA GLY A 42 9.19 -13.20 51.38
C GLY A 42 7.98 -13.81 50.68
N GLU A 43 8.10 -15.06 50.20
CA GLU A 43 7.01 -15.81 49.57
C GLU A 43 5.80 -15.92 50.51
N ALA A 44 4.64 -15.47 50.02
CA ALA A 44 3.37 -15.54 50.70
C ALA A 44 2.96 -17.02 50.90
N VAL A 45 2.42 -17.32 52.07
CA VAL A 45 1.99 -18.69 52.41
C VAL A 45 0.64 -19.04 51.78
N ASP A 46 -0.23 -18.04 51.64
CA ASP A 46 -1.56 -18.17 51.04
C ASP A 46 -1.55 -17.47 49.67
N VAL A 47 -1.37 -18.25 48.60
CA VAL A 47 -1.35 -17.76 47.21
C VAL A 47 -2.55 -18.33 46.45
N PRO A 48 -3.18 -17.54 45.56
CA PRO A 48 -4.25 -18.03 44.71
C PRO A 48 -3.79 -19.16 43.79
N GLU A 49 -4.60 -20.20 43.65
CA GLU A 49 -4.43 -21.22 42.62
C GLU A 49 -4.86 -20.64 41.27
N VAL A 50 -4.04 -20.82 40.24
CA VAL A 50 -4.27 -20.28 38.88
C VAL A 50 -4.01 -21.36 37.85
N THR A 51 -4.79 -21.33 36.77
CA THR A 51 -4.79 -22.34 35.72
C THR A 51 -4.17 -21.77 34.46
N LEU A 52 -3.30 -22.52 33.80
CA LEU A 52 -2.82 -22.13 32.48
C LEU A 52 -3.97 -22.25 31.47
N ARG A 53 -4.23 -21.17 30.75
CA ARG A 53 -5.10 -21.15 29.58
C ARG A 53 -4.51 -22.18 28.61
N GLN A 54 -5.23 -23.27 28.35
CA GLN A 54 -4.94 -24.14 27.21
C GLN A 54 -5.15 -23.32 25.93
N VAL A 55 -4.16 -22.51 25.59
CA VAL A 55 -3.94 -22.11 24.21
C VAL A 55 -3.37 -23.36 23.59
N ASP A 56 -3.95 -23.83 22.48
CA ASP A 56 -3.30 -24.81 21.62
C ASP A 56 -1.92 -24.23 21.28
N SER A 57 -0.91 -24.63 22.06
CA SER A 57 0.45 -24.21 21.85
C SER A 57 0.77 -24.65 20.43
N ALA A 58 1.00 -23.69 19.54
CA ALA A 58 1.83 -23.94 18.38
C ALA A 58 3.01 -24.80 18.88
N PRO A 59 3.30 -25.96 18.26
CA PRO A 59 4.13 -26.98 18.88
C PRO A 59 5.51 -26.38 19.22
N VAL A 60 5.69 -26.00 20.49
CA VAL A 60 6.97 -25.62 21.04
C VAL A 60 7.69 -26.93 21.28
N LEU A 61 8.48 -27.34 20.29
CA LEU A 61 9.35 -28.51 20.37
C LEU A 61 10.36 -28.29 21.49
N VAL A 62 10.15 -28.99 22.61
CA VAL A 62 11.13 -29.12 23.67
C VAL A 62 12.26 -30.01 23.15
N ILE A 63 13.48 -29.45 23.06
CA ILE A 63 14.68 -30.18 22.64
C ILE A 63 15.13 -31.08 23.80
N GLY A 64 14.48 -32.24 23.93
CA GLY A 64 14.95 -33.37 24.71
C GLY A 64 15.84 -34.24 23.84
N GLY A 65 17.15 -34.08 23.94
CA GLY A 65 18.10 -34.91 23.19
C GLY A 65 18.03 -36.37 23.62
N GLN A 66 17.26 -37.19 22.94
CA GLN A 66 17.41 -38.64 22.92
C GLN A 66 16.84 -39.22 21.62
N GLY A 67 17.72 -39.79 20.80
CA GLY A 67 17.38 -40.35 19.50
C GLY A 67 16.44 -41.55 19.60
N GLY A 68 15.34 -41.49 18.86
CA GLY A 68 14.44 -42.60 18.59
C GLY A 68 13.14 -42.09 17.96
N VAL A 69 12.87 -42.46 16.71
CA VAL A 69 11.67 -42.19 15.88
C VAL A 69 11.29 -40.70 15.69
N ASP A 70 11.19 -39.92 16.76
CA ASP A 70 10.85 -38.49 16.75
C ASP A 70 11.92 -37.64 16.06
N GLY A 71 13.19 -38.05 16.16
CA GLY A 71 14.29 -37.37 15.45
C GLY A 71 14.22 -37.55 13.93
N ALA A 72 13.70 -38.67 13.43
CA ALA A 72 13.58 -38.92 11.99
C ALA A 72 12.41 -38.11 11.39
N ALA A 73 11.26 -38.08 12.08
CA ALA A 73 10.12 -37.26 11.67
C ALA A 73 10.46 -35.75 11.75
N LEU A 74 11.22 -35.34 12.77
CA LEU A 74 11.71 -33.97 12.88
C LEU A 74 12.68 -33.62 11.75
N GLN A 75 13.62 -34.51 11.43
CA GLN A 75 14.54 -34.30 10.32
C GLN A 75 13.78 -34.17 8.99
N GLU A 76 12.77 -35.01 8.75
CA GLU A 76 11.91 -34.92 7.56
C GLU A 76 11.19 -33.56 7.49
N LEU A 77 10.70 -33.04 8.62
CA LEU A 77 10.05 -31.73 8.66
C LEU A 77 11.05 -30.59 8.38
N ILE A 78 12.26 -30.68 8.94
CA ILE A 78 13.34 -29.72 8.67
C ILE A 78 13.71 -29.74 7.19
N ASP A 79 13.83 -30.92 6.59
CA ASP A 79 14.16 -31.06 5.17
C ASP A 79 13.07 -30.44 4.29
N LYS A 80 11.79 -30.66 4.62
CA LYS A 80 10.66 -29.99 3.94
C LYS A 80 10.72 -28.48 4.07
N LEU A 81 10.93 -27.96 5.29
CA LEU A 81 11.03 -26.52 5.52
C LEU A 81 12.21 -25.88 4.80
N ASN A 82 13.35 -26.58 4.71
CA ASN A 82 14.50 -26.10 3.95
C ASN A 82 14.19 -26.04 2.44
N VAL A 83 13.50 -27.04 1.88
CA VAL A 83 13.05 -27.00 0.48
C VAL A 83 12.12 -25.81 0.22
N GLU A 84 11.15 -25.58 1.10
CA GLU A 84 10.25 -24.42 1.00
C GLU A 84 11.03 -23.10 1.06
N ARG A 85 11.93 -22.95 2.04
CA ARG A 85 12.76 -21.76 2.24
C ARG A 85 13.65 -21.50 1.03
N ASP A 86 14.39 -22.49 0.57
CA ASP A 86 15.36 -22.33 -0.51
C ASP A 86 14.66 -21.99 -1.83
N GLY A 87 13.50 -22.60 -2.10
CA GLY A 87 12.65 -22.23 -3.24
C GLY A 87 12.15 -20.79 -3.17
N ILE A 88 11.70 -20.33 -1.99
CA ILE A 88 11.24 -18.94 -1.82
C ILE A 88 12.40 -17.95 -2.00
N VAL A 89 13.58 -18.25 -1.48
CA VAL A 89 14.77 -17.39 -1.63
C VAL A 89 15.12 -17.21 -3.10
N LEU A 90 15.13 -18.28 -3.89
CA LEU A 90 15.40 -18.21 -5.33
C LEU A 90 14.39 -17.31 -6.06
N LEU A 91 13.10 -17.39 -5.70
CA LEU A 91 12.08 -16.53 -6.30
C LEU A 91 12.23 -15.07 -5.90
N ILE A 92 12.67 -14.78 -4.67
CA ILE A 92 12.95 -13.41 -4.22
C ILE A 92 14.14 -12.85 -5.00
N GLU A 93 15.24 -13.59 -5.10
CA GLU A 93 16.42 -13.18 -5.88
C GLU A 93 16.06 -12.93 -7.35
N ALA A 94 15.19 -13.77 -7.92
CA ALA A 94 14.68 -13.57 -9.28
C ALA A 94 13.81 -12.31 -9.41
N ALA A 95 12.91 -12.06 -8.45
CA ALA A 95 12.07 -10.86 -8.42
C ALA A 95 12.90 -9.57 -8.23
N GLU A 96 14.02 -9.65 -7.52
CA GLU A 96 14.99 -8.57 -7.35
C GLU A 96 15.91 -8.38 -8.56
N GLY A 97 15.83 -9.27 -9.56
CA GLY A 97 16.67 -9.23 -10.76
C GLY A 97 18.10 -9.70 -10.54
N LEU A 98 18.38 -10.37 -9.42
CA LEU A 98 19.67 -10.95 -9.09
C LEU A 98 19.87 -12.33 -9.76
N ALA A 99 18.77 -13.00 -10.11
CA ALA A 99 18.77 -14.29 -10.78
C ALA A 99 17.68 -14.37 -11.87
N PRO A 100 17.77 -15.33 -12.82
CA PRO A 100 16.66 -15.66 -13.71
C PRO A 100 15.47 -16.23 -12.91
N LEU A 101 14.25 -15.92 -13.35
CA LEU A 101 13.05 -16.51 -12.79
C LEU A 101 12.89 -17.95 -13.28
N GLU A 102 13.07 -18.91 -12.38
CA GLU A 102 12.91 -20.34 -12.64
C GLU A 102 11.77 -20.92 -11.79
N HIS A 103 11.06 -21.92 -12.34
CA HIS A 103 10.01 -22.61 -11.61
C HIS A 103 10.64 -23.51 -10.52
N PRO A 104 10.23 -23.40 -9.25
CA PRO A 104 10.75 -24.24 -8.18
C PRO A 104 10.46 -25.73 -8.44
N GLY A 105 11.44 -26.61 -8.22
CA GLY A 105 11.28 -28.06 -8.47
C GLY A 105 10.45 -28.78 -7.40
N ALA A 106 10.33 -28.21 -6.21
CA ALA A 106 9.58 -28.75 -5.07
C ALA A 106 9.17 -27.63 -4.10
N GLY A 107 8.30 -27.96 -3.14
CA GLY A 107 7.75 -27.04 -2.16
C GLY A 107 6.43 -26.42 -2.64
N GLU A 108 5.39 -26.48 -1.81
CA GLU A 108 4.06 -25.98 -2.16
C GLU A 108 4.03 -24.45 -2.22
N LEU A 109 4.65 -23.78 -1.24
CA LEU A 109 4.69 -22.32 -1.17
C LEU A 109 5.48 -21.67 -2.29
N PRO A 110 6.72 -22.11 -2.63
CA PRO A 110 7.46 -21.50 -3.72
C PRO A 110 6.76 -21.75 -5.06
N ILE A 111 6.19 -22.93 -5.32
CA ILE A 111 5.42 -23.17 -6.56
C ILE A 111 4.23 -22.20 -6.66
N ARG A 112 3.44 -22.08 -5.59
CA ARG A 112 2.29 -21.15 -5.57
C ARG A 112 2.72 -19.69 -5.72
N LEU A 113 3.85 -19.31 -5.11
CA LEU A 113 4.41 -17.96 -5.24
C LEU A 113 4.85 -17.70 -6.68
N PHE A 114 5.50 -18.66 -7.34
CA PHE A 114 5.88 -18.58 -8.75
C PHE A 114 4.66 -18.36 -9.65
N ASP A 115 3.59 -19.14 -9.46
CA ASP A 115 2.34 -19.00 -10.23
C ASP A 115 1.72 -17.61 -10.05
N ALA A 116 1.69 -17.12 -8.80
CA ALA A 116 1.17 -15.79 -8.50
C ALA A 116 2.01 -14.68 -9.13
N LEU A 117 3.34 -14.77 -9.05
CA LEU A 117 4.26 -13.82 -9.68
C LEU A 117 4.13 -13.82 -11.21
N THR A 118 3.97 -14.99 -11.81
CA THR A 118 3.74 -15.15 -13.25
C THR A 118 2.43 -14.48 -13.67
N SER A 119 1.34 -14.73 -12.95
CA SER A 119 0.05 -14.09 -13.22
C SER A 119 0.11 -12.56 -13.08
N ILE A 120 0.81 -12.05 -12.06
CA ILE A 120 1.05 -10.61 -11.90
C ILE A 120 1.85 -10.06 -13.08
N HIS A 121 2.91 -10.74 -13.51
CA HIS A 121 3.74 -10.33 -14.65
C HIS A 121 2.91 -10.26 -15.95
N GLU A 122 2.10 -11.26 -16.23
CA GLU A 122 1.17 -11.28 -17.37
C GLU A 122 0.18 -10.11 -17.30
N GLY A 123 -0.37 -9.84 -16.11
CA GLY A 123 -1.25 -8.69 -15.87
C GLY A 123 -0.57 -7.36 -16.16
N ILE A 124 0.67 -7.18 -15.70
CA ILE A 124 1.48 -5.98 -15.97
C ILE A 124 1.78 -5.84 -17.47
N ALA A 125 2.12 -6.92 -18.15
CA ALA A 125 2.35 -6.92 -19.60
C ALA A 125 1.10 -6.50 -20.38
N SER A 126 -0.08 -7.02 -19.98
CA SER A 126 -1.37 -6.61 -20.55
C SER A 126 -1.67 -5.13 -20.31
N LEU A 127 -1.43 -4.64 -19.09
CA LEU A 127 -1.64 -3.24 -18.73
C LEU A 127 -0.71 -2.31 -19.52
N LYS A 128 0.55 -2.71 -19.70
CA LYS A 128 1.52 -2.01 -20.54
C LYS A 128 1.03 -1.90 -21.99
N SER A 129 0.53 -3.01 -22.55
CA SER A 129 -0.03 -3.02 -23.90
C SER A 129 -1.20 -2.04 -24.04
N LYS A 130 -2.15 -2.05 -23.09
CA LYS A 130 -3.30 -1.13 -23.10
C LYS A 130 -2.89 0.33 -22.95
N ARG A 131 -1.88 0.60 -22.11
CA ARG A 131 -1.32 1.96 -21.96
C ARG A 131 -0.72 2.44 -23.28
N ASP A 132 0.04 1.58 -23.96
CA ASP A 132 0.69 1.93 -25.22
C ASP A 132 -0.34 2.17 -26.34
N GLU A 133 -1.43 1.39 -26.37
CA GLU A 133 -2.60 1.62 -27.23
C GLU A 133 -3.27 2.98 -26.94
N LEU A 134 -3.59 3.27 -25.67
CA LEU A 134 -4.17 4.55 -25.27
C LEU A 134 -3.27 5.75 -25.57
N LEU A 135 -1.94 5.60 -25.46
CA LEU A 135 -1.00 6.65 -25.87
C LEU A 135 -1.09 6.93 -27.37
N GLY A 136 -1.26 5.90 -28.20
CA GLY A 136 -1.50 6.04 -29.63
C GLY A 136 -2.82 6.75 -29.93
N GLU A 137 -3.90 6.39 -29.22
CA GLU A 137 -5.20 7.06 -29.36
C GLU A 137 -5.13 8.54 -28.95
N VAL A 138 -4.46 8.85 -27.84
CA VAL A 138 -4.27 10.23 -27.38
C VAL A 138 -3.51 11.05 -28.42
N GLU A 139 -2.47 10.50 -29.04
CA GLU A 139 -1.73 11.19 -30.09
C GLU A 139 -2.60 11.43 -31.33
N SER A 140 -3.35 10.42 -31.76
CA SER A 140 -4.32 10.55 -32.87
C SER A 140 -5.36 11.64 -32.59
N LEU A 141 -5.94 11.66 -31.38
CA LEU A 141 -6.92 12.66 -30.98
C LEU A 141 -6.30 14.06 -30.89
N ARG A 142 -5.04 14.18 -30.47
CA ARG A 142 -4.33 15.47 -30.46
C ARG A 142 -4.13 15.99 -31.87
N GLU A 143 -3.76 15.14 -32.81
CA GLU A 143 -3.67 15.53 -34.22
C GLU A 143 -5.03 15.91 -34.78
N ASP A 144 -6.08 15.15 -34.48
CA ASP A 144 -7.45 15.47 -34.90
C ASP A 144 -7.91 16.80 -34.33
N VAL A 145 -7.66 17.08 -33.04
CA VAL A 145 -7.92 18.40 -32.44
C VAL A 145 -7.11 19.48 -33.13
N ALA A 146 -5.84 19.24 -33.47
CA ALA A 146 -5.04 20.22 -34.21
C ALA A 146 -5.57 20.47 -35.64
N ARG A 147 -6.15 19.45 -36.29
CA ARG A 147 -6.81 19.56 -37.60
C ARG A 147 -8.16 20.28 -37.52
N LEU A 148 -8.97 19.94 -36.51
CA LEU A 148 -10.36 20.38 -36.36
C LEU A 148 -10.49 21.71 -35.62
N THR A 149 -9.51 22.08 -34.81
CA THR A 149 -9.38 23.44 -34.30
C THR A 149 -8.82 24.26 -35.46
N PRO A 150 -9.64 25.06 -36.17
CA PRO A 150 -9.08 25.95 -37.19
C PRO A 150 -8.01 26.76 -36.48
N ALA A 151 -6.85 26.93 -37.11
CA ALA A 151 -5.83 27.85 -36.63
C ALA A 151 -6.50 29.14 -36.17
N SER A 152 -6.67 29.31 -34.84
CA SER A 152 -7.35 30.46 -34.23
C SER A 152 -6.49 31.73 -34.35
N GLN A 153 -5.60 31.76 -35.33
CA GLN A 153 -4.71 32.87 -35.62
C GLN A 153 -5.06 33.59 -36.92
N ASN A 154 -5.98 33.11 -37.77
CA ASN A 154 -6.07 33.67 -39.14
C ASN A 154 -7.46 34.02 -39.71
N ASN A 155 -8.57 34.11 -38.96
CA ASN A 155 -9.84 34.63 -39.54
C ASN A 155 -10.82 35.28 -38.53
N GLY A 156 -10.30 36.08 -37.61
CA GLY A 156 -11.06 37.18 -37.02
C GLY A 156 -10.24 38.43 -37.24
N SER A 157 -10.60 39.28 -38.21
CA SER A 157 -9.94 40.58 -38.34
C SER A 157 -9.98 41.23 -36.96
N SER A 158 -8.83 41.71 -36.45
CA SER A 158 -8.71 42.44 -35.17
C SER A 158 -9.80 43.52 -34.95
N LEU A 159 -10.45 43.95 -36.03
CA LEU A 159 -11.66 44.75 -36.03
C LEU A 159 -12.86 44.15 -35.26
N ASP A 160 -13.14 42.85 -35.35
CA ASP A 160 -14.36 42.27 -34.77
C ASP A 160 -14.31 42.18 -33.22
N GLU A 161 -13.10 42.23 -32.65
CA GLU A 161 -12.83 42.32 -31.21
C GLU A 161 -12.98 43.75 -30.66
N LEU A 162 -13.04 44.78 -31.53
CA LEU A 162 -13.17 46.16 -31.08
C LEU A 162 -14.53 46.40 -30.40
N THR A 163 -14.50 47.19 -29.34
CA THR A 163 -15.71 47.71 -28.68
C THR A 163 -16.35 48.81 -29.52
N VAL A 164 -17.65 49.08 -29.30
CA VAL A 164 -18.39 50.13 -30.03
C VAL A 164 -17.70 51.49 -29.94
N VAL A 165 -17.08 51.81 -28.79
CA VAL A 165 -16.34 53.05 -28.58
C VAL A 165 -15.10 53.11 -29.49
N GLN A 166 -14.31 52.05 -29.51
CA GLN A 166 -13.11 51.98 -30.35
C GLN A 166 -13.43 51.99 -31.84
N ILE A 167 -14.55 51.37 -32.25
CA ILE A 167 -15.01 51.41 -33.65
C ILE A 167 -15.37 52.86 -34.03
N LYS A 168 -16.09 53.58 -33.16
CA LYS A 168 -16.45 54.98 -33.36
C LYS A 168 -15.22 55.89 -33.42
N GLU A 169 -14.25 55.72 -32.52
CA GLU A 169 -12.98 56.45 -32.54
C GLU A 169 -12.21 56.24 -33.85
N GLN A 170 -12.19 55.02 -34.39
CA GLN A 170 -11.55 54.73 -35.67
C GLN A 170 -12.30 55.34 -36.87
N LEU A 171 -13.64 55.35 -36.82
CA LEU A 171 -14.45 56.04 -37.84
C LEU A 171 -14.26 57.56 -37.76
N ASP A 172 -14.19 58.13 -36.57
CA ASP A 172 -13.94 59.55 -36.33
C ASP A 172 -12.54 59.97 -36.81
N ALA A 173 -11.52 59.14 -36.54
CA ALA A 173 -10.16 59.34 -37.06
C ALA A 173 -10.09 59.31 -38.59
N LYS A 174 -11.01 58.57 -39.23
CA LYS A 174 -11.15 58.49 -40.69
C LYS A 174 -12.15 59.50 -41.28
N GLY A 175 -12.82 60.29 -40.45
CA GLY A 175 -13.85 61.24 -40.88
C GLY A 175 -15.11 60.58 -41.47
N VAL A 176 -15.38 59.31 -41.12
CA VAL A 176 -16.56 58.57 -41.60
C VAL A 176 -17.74 58.85 -40.68
N GLY A 177 -18.79 59.46 -41.22
CA GLY A 177 -20.02 59.74 -40.47
C GLY A 177 -20.81 58.47 -40.17
N TYR A 178 -21.24 58.31 -38.90
CA TYR A 178 -22.13 57.26 -38.43
C TYR A 178 -23.30 57.87 -37.63
N LYS A 179 -24.39 57.13 -37.45
CA LYS A 179 -25.52 57.58 -36.61
C LYS A 179 -25.34 57.09 -35.19
N VAL A 180 -25.85 57.86 -34.23
CA VAL A 180 -25.74 57.54 -32.78
C VAL A 180 -26.35 56.17 -32.44
N ASN A 181 -27.37 55.75 -33.18
CA ASN A 181 -28.12 54.50 -32.98
C ASN A 181 -27.63 53.33 -33.86
N ASP A 182 -26.54 53.48 -34.61
CA ASP A 182 -26.00 52.37 -35.41
C ASP A 182 -25.54 51.24 -34.48
N SER A 183 -25.91 50.02 -34.83
CA SER A 183 -25.56 48.81 -34.09
C SER A 183 -24.08 48.47 -34.27
N LYS A 184 -23.47 47.74 -33.31
CA LYS A 184 -22.09 47.25 -33.42
C LYS A 184 -21.75 46.64 -34.81
N PRO A 185 -22.58 45.75 -35.40
CA PRO A 185 -22.28 45.20 -36.72
C PRO A 185 -22.34 46.23 -37.86
N GLU A 186 -23.22 47.23 -37.80
CA GLU A 186 -23.29 48.30 -38.81
C GLU A 186 -22.06 49.21 -38.78
N LEU A 187 -21.61 49.58 -37.56
CA LEU A 187 -20.38 50.36 -37.37
C LEU A 187 -19.14 49.59 -37.83
N LEU A 188 -19.09 48.28 -37.58
CA LEU A 188 -18.01 47.41 -38.08
C LEU A 188 -18.03 47.30 -39.60
N ALA A 189 -19.21 47.20 -40.22
CA ALA A 189 -19.35 47.15 -41.67
C ALA A 189 -18.85 48.46 -42.32
N LEU A 190 -19.20 49.61 -41.73
CA LEU A 190 -18.68 50.91 -42.17
C LEU A 190 -17.15 50.99 -42.04
N LEU A 191 -16.59 50.51 -40.93
CA LEU A 191 -15.16 50.54 -40.70
C LEU A 191 -14.39 49.62 -41.66
N LYS A 192 -14.95 48.43 -41.96
CA LYS A 192 -14.41 47.49 -42.96
C LYS A 192 -14.51 48.06 -44.38
N ALA A 193 -15.62 48.72 -44.72
CA ALA A 193 -15.82 49.34 -46.03
C ALA A 193 -14.91 50.57 -46.27
N ASN A 194 -14.38 51.18 -45.21
CA ASN A 194 -13.50 52.33 -45.23
C ASN A 194 -12.09 52.00 -44.69
N GLN A 195 -11.66 50.73 -44.74
CA GLN A 195 -10.26 50.35 -44.58
C GLN A 195 -9.42 50.85 -45.74
#